data_AF-A0A8E2INV2-F1
#
_entry.id   AF-A0A8E2INV2-F1
#
_cell.length_a   1.000
_cell.length_b   1.000
_cell.length_c   1.000
_cell.angle_alpha   90.00
_cell.angle_beta   90.00
_cell.angle_gamma   90.00
#
_symmetry.space_group_name_H-M   'P 1'
#
loop_
_entity.id
_entity.type
_entity.pdbx_description
1 polymer ?
#
loop_
_entity_poly.entity_id
_entity_poly.type
_entity_poly.pdbx_seq_one_letter_code
_entity_poly.pdbx_strand_id
1 'polypeptide(L)' 'MTLADTAAVAVADDGNVGSGKGPREKRPKRRTFTAEYKLGILEQYELLTEPGARGALLRKEGLYSSHIT' A
#
# COMPACT_ATOMS: atom_id res chain seq x y z
N MET A 1 21.22 -6.48 -21.89
CA MET A 1 20.72 -5.93 -20.61
C MET A 1 19.21 -6.15 -20.60
N THR A 2 18.76 -7.37 -20.28
CA THR A 2 17.34 -7.74 -20.28
C THR A 2 16.77 -7.47 -18.89
N LEU A 3 15.84 -6.52 -18.80
CA LEU A 3 15.06 -6.25 -17.61
C LEU A 3 14.26 -7.51 -17.26
N ALA A 4 14.57 -8.11 -16.12
CA ALA A 4 13.79 -9.21 -15.58
C ALA A 4 12.44 -8.65 -15.17
N ASP A 5 11.43 -9.08 -15.91
CA ASP A 5 10.02 -9.07 -15.56
C ASP A 5 9.85 -9.83 -14.24
N THR A 6 9.97 -9.13 -13.11
CA THR A 6 9.51 -9.65 -11.83
C THR A 6 8.00 -9.54 -11.84
N ALA A 7 7.36 -10.50 -12.52
CA ALA A 7 5.94 -10.71 -12.50
C ALA A 7 5.44 -10.61 -11.05
N ALA A 8 4.58 -9.63 -10.83
CA ALA A 8 3.96 -9.34 -9.55
C ALA A 8 3.40 -10.62 -8.95
N VAL A 9 4.08 -11.15 -7.93
CA VAL A 9 3.46 -12.10 -7.02
C VAL A 9 2.46 -11.27 -6.23
N ALA A 10 1.21 -11.23 -6.71
CA ALA A 10 0.10 -10.65 -5.99
C ALA A 10 -0.15 -11.49 -4.74
N VAL A 11 0.62 -11.25 -3.69
CA VAL A 11 0.29 -11.71 -2.36
C VAL A 11 -0.97 -10.94 -1.97
N ALA A 12 -2.12 -11.60 -2.02
CA ALA A 12 -3.37 -11.05 -1.53
C ALA A 12 -3.18 -10.72 -0.04
N ASP A 13 -2.96 -9.44 0.27
CA ASP A 13 -2.97 -8.96 1.65
C ASP A 13 -4.37 -8.45 1.97
N ASP A 14 -5.13 -9.33 2.63
CA ASP A 14 -6.52 -9.10 3.09
C ASP A 14 -6.64 -7.93 4.07
N GLY A 15 -5.53 -7.29 4.47
CA GLY A 15 -5.51 -6.09 5.29
C GLY A 15 -5.96 -6.31 6.73
N ASN A 16 -6.38 -7.53 7.10
CA ASN A 16 -6.87 -7.85 8.42
C ASN A 16 -5.72 -8.24 9.37
N VAL A 17 -5.19 -7.28 10.14
CA VAL A 17 -4.19 -7.55 11.20
C VAL A 17 -4.79 -7.66 12.59
N GLY A 18 -6.11 -7.85 12.71
CA GLY A 18 -6.75 -7.86 14.02
C GLY A 18 -8.12 -8.51 14.03
N SER A 19 -8.15 -9.83 14.09
CA SER A 19 -9.34 -10.59 14.48
C SER A 19 -9.52 -10.51 16.00
N GLY A 20 -10.76 -10.24 16.42
CA GLY A 20 -11.14 -9.85 17.77
C GLY A 20 -10.96 -10.92 18.86
N LYS A 21 -11.05 -10.43 20.11
CA LYS A 21 -10.86 -11.08 21.42
C LYS A 21 -9.50 -11.77 21.60
N GLY A 22 -8.55 -11.01 22.14
CA GLY A 22 -7.24 -11.49 22.56
C GLY A 22 -6.54 -10.47 23.45
N PRO A 23 -5.34 -10.77 23.98
CA PRO A 23 -4.61 -9.91 24.94
C PRO A 23 -4.35 -8.48 24.47
N ARG A 24 -4.55 -8.19 23.18
CA ARG A 24 -4.28 -6.89 22.54
C ARG A 24 -5.53 -6.01 22.35
N GLU A 25 -6.69 -6.43 22.84
CA GLU A 25 -7.96 -5.70 22.67
C GLU A 25 -7.93 -4.26 23.22
N LYS A 26 -7.18 -4.02 24.29
CA LYS A 26 -7.03 -2.68 24.90
C LYS A 26 -5.94 -1.81 24.26
N ARG A 27 -5.23 -2.30 23.23
CA ARG A 27 -4.15 -1.55 22.57
C ARG A 27 -4.73 -0.71 21.43
N PRO A 28 -4.16 0.48 21.14
CA PRO A 28 -4.52 1.26 19.95
C PRO A 28 -4.39 0.40 18.68
N LYS A 29 -5.41 0.44 17.83
CA LYS A 29 -5.42 -0.32 16.58
C LYS A 29 -4.58 0.41 15.53
N ARG A 30 -3.66 -0.33 14.89
CA ARG A 30 -2.89 0.19 13.74
C ARG A 30 -3.82 0.36 12.55
N ARG A 31 -3.56 1.36 11.70
CA ARG A 31 -4.26 1.52 10.43
C ARG A 31 -4.06 0.28 9.56
N THR A 32 -5.13 -0.19 8.96
CA THR A 32 -5.16 -1.30 7.99
C THR A 32 -5.59 -0.77 6.65
N PHE A 33 -4.85 -1.12 5.60
CA PHE A 33 -5.20 -0.75 4.24
C PHE A 33 -5.93 -1.91 3.58
N THR A 34 -7.13 -1.66 3.09
CA THR A 34 -7.89 -2.63 2.31
C THR A 34 -7.22 -2.86 0.96
N ALA A 35 -7.50 -4.00 0.32
CA ALA A 35 -7.02 -4.27 -1.03
C ALA A 35 -7.47 -3.17 -2.02
N GLU A 36 -8.73 -2.74 -1.94
CA GLU A 36 -9.28 -1.65 -2.75
C GLU A 36 -8.51 -0.33 -2.60
N TYR A 37 -8.15 0.03 -1.36
CA TYR A 37 -7.37 1.24 -1.12
C TYR A 37 -5.99 1.14 -1.78
N LYS A 38 -5.32 -0.01 -1.65
CA LYS A 38 -4.00 -0.21 -2.26
C LYS A 38 -4.08 -0.12 -3.79
N LEU A 39 -5.06 -0.77 -4.41
CA LEU A 39 -5.27 -0.71 -5.86
C LEU A 39 -5.52 0.72 -6.33
N GLY A 40 -6.40 1.47 -5.64
CA GLY A 40 -6.65 2.87 -5.97
C GLY A 40 -5.41 3.77 -5.85
N ILE A 41 -4.50 3.48 -4.92
CA ILE A 41 -3.22 4.17 -4.82
C ILE A 41 -2.30 3.82 -5.98
N LEU A 42 -2.22 2.54 -6.37
CA LEU A 42 -1.40 2.11 -7.51
C LEU A 42 -1.86 2.76 -8.82
N GLU A 43 -3.17 2.76 -9.09
CA GLU A 43 -3.74 3.41 -10.27
C GLU A 43 -3.41 4.91 -10.31
N GLN A 44 -3.63 5.63 -9.20
CA GLN A 44 -3.27 7.05 -9.12
C GLN A 44 -1.77 7.27 -9.31
N TYR A 45 -0.94 6.41 -8.73
CA TYR A 45 0.52 6.50 -8.84
C TYR A 45 1.00 6.36 -10.28
N GLU A 46 0.39 5.45 -11.06
CA GLU A 46 0.69 5.23 -12.47
C GLU A 46 0.25 6.39 -13.38
N LEU A 47 -0.92 6.99 -13.09
CA LEU A 47 -1.45 8.12 -13.85
C LEU A 47 -0.62 9.40 -13.69
N LEU A 48 0.16 9.54 -12.61
CA LEU A 48 0.98 10.72 -12.35
C LEU A 48 2.30 10.67 -13.13
N THR A 49 2.42 11.57 -14.11
CA THR A 49 3.61 11.75 -14.96
C THR A 49 4.47 12.95 -14.58
N GLU A 50 3.90 13.92 -13.88
CA GLU A 50 4.60 15.16 -13.52
C GLU A 50 5.75 14.91 -12.54
N PRO A 51 6.91 15.58 -12.71
CA PRO A 51 8.03 15.47 -11.79
C PRO A 51 7.61 15.77 -10.35
N GLY A 52 7.83 14.81 -9.45
CA GLY A 52 7.52 14.96 -8.03
C GLY A 52 6.05 14.71 -7.63
N ALA A 53 5.12 14.58 -8.57
CA ALA A 53 3.71 14.35 -8.26
C ALA A 53 3.47 13.02 -7.53
N ARG A 54 4.17 11.96 -7.95
CA ARG A 54 4.19 10.66 -7.23
C ARG A 54 4.60 10.82 -5.78
N GLY A 55 5.65 11.61 -5.51
CA GLY A 55 6.08 11.90 -4.15
C GLY A 55 5.10 12.75 -3.36
N ALA A 56 4.36 13.66 -4.01
CA ALA A 56 3.33 14.46 -3.37
C ALA A 56 2.13 13.59 -2.93
N LEU A 57 1.69 12.68 -3.81
CA LEU A 57 0.65 11.69 -3.50
C LEU A 57 1.03 10.85 -2.27
N LEU A 58 2.23 10.25 -2.29
CA LEU A 58 2.67 9.39 -1.19
C LEU A 58 2.77 10.14 0.15
N ARG A 59 3.23 11.40 0.17
CA ARG A 59 3.28 12.21 1.40
C ARG A 59 1.89 12.53 1.94
N LYS A 60 0.93 12.82 1.06
CA LYS A 60 -0.47 13.07 1.44
C LYS A 60 -1.09 11.85 2.12
N GLU A 61 -0.78 10.66 1.61
CA GLU A 61 -1.31 9.40 2.14
C GLU A 61 -0.50 8.82 3.32
N GLY A 62 0.68 9.40 3.59
CA GLY A 62 1.62 8.93 4.62
C GLY A 62 2.32 7.62 4.24
N LEU A 63 2.56 7.41 2.94
CA LEU A 63 3.21 6.23 2.38
C LEU A 63 4.66 6.54 1.96
N TYR A 64 5.52 5.54 2.08
CA TYR A 64 6.85 5.51 1.47
C TYR A 64 6.84 4.74 0.14
N SER A 65 7.82 5.02 -0.73
CA SER A 65 7.97 4.33 -2.03
C SER A 65 8.13 2.81 -1.88
N SER A 66 8.65 2.32 -0.76
CA SER A 66 8.77 0.89 -0.46
C SER A 66 7.43 0.16 -0.32
N HIS A 67 6.31 0.88 -0.19
CA HIS A 67 4.96 0.28 -0.14
C HIS A 67 4.31 0.15 -1.51
N ILE A 68 4.97 0.62 -2.57
CA ILE A 68 4.48 0.52 -3.94
C ILE A 68 5.10 -0.74 -4.54
N THR A 69 4.32 -1.81 -4.56
CA THR A 69 4.68 -3.16 -5.00
C THR A 69 3.53 -3.80 -5.74
#